data_AF-A0A8H3GB09-F1
#
_entry.id   AF-A0A8H3GB09-F1
#
_cell.length_a   1.000
_cell.length_b   1.000
_cell.length_c   1.000
_cell.angle_alpha   90.00
_cell.angle_beta   90.00
_cell.angle_gamma   90.00
#
_symmetry.space_group_name_H-M   'P 1'
#
loop_
_entity.id
_entity.type
_entity.pdbx_description
1 polymer ?
#
loop_
_entity_poly.entity_id
_entity_poly.type
_entity_poly.pdbx_seq_one_letter_code
_entity_poly.pdbx_strand_id
1 'polypeptide(L)'
;MITPSALAQTTYYKIGDYVSFAWNYTSLSITPSKVDVLVSCSANSATYTLQSNASFEKTGSVVWDTSPDVTGTAPLLTETYTLVIYDAQEAITEVASAGKLGVSDDFTFGMYIPQKYTPLADWTCAVCSAALSDTERQALKFMFGMCIVTVLSFTWFVSGIF
;
A
#
# COMPACT_ATOMS: atom_id res chain seq x y z
N MET A 1 -5.61 20.52 12.56
CA MET A 1 -6.18 19.17 12.77
C MET A 1 -6.69 18.62 11.45
N ILE A 2 -6.17 17.49 11.01
CA ILE A 2 -6.56 16.82 9.76
C ILE A 2 -7.65 15.76 10.01
N THR A 3 -8.49 15.54 9.02
CA THR A 3 -9.60 14.58 8.99
C THR A 3 -9.50 13.76 7.70
N PRO A 4 -9.34 12.43 7.80
CA PRO A 4 -9.23 11.65 9.04
C PRO A 4 -7.99 11.98 9.87
N SER A 5 -8.06 11.73 11.18
CA SER A 5 -7.01 12.13 12.14
C SER A 5 -5.69 11.44 11.81
N ALA A 6 -4.59 12.21 11.81
CA ALA A 6 -3.23 11.66 11.70
C ALA A 6 -2.84 10.74 12.86
N LEU A 7 -3.54 10.85 13.99
CA LEU A 7 -3.36 9.98 15.16
C LEU A 7 -4.33 8.78 15.17
N ALA A 8 -5.22 8.66 14.18
CA ALA A 8 -6.06 7.48 14.04
C ALA A 8 -5.24 6.28 13.55
N GLN A 9 -5.80 5.08 13.67
CA GLN A 9 -5.21 3.88 13.06
C GLN A 9 -4.96 4.13 11.56
N THR A 10 -3.93 3.46 11.02
CA THR A 10 -3.51 3.57 9.62
C THR A 10 -4.72 3.48 8.69
N THR A 11 -5.00 4.55 7.95
CA THR A 11 -6.13 4.60 7.02
C THR A 11 -5.72 4.01 5.68
N TYR A 12 -6.61 3.23 5.08
CA TYR A 12 -6.37 2.58 3.80
C TYR A 12 -7.41 3.02 2.78
N TYR A 13 -6.93 3.47 1.61
CA TYR A 13 -7.77 3.91 0.51
C TYR A 13 -7.60 3.00 -0.70
N LYS A 14 -8.72 2.76 -1.39
CA LYS A 14 -8.74 1.96 -2.60
C LYS A 14 -8.26 2.81 -3.77
N ILE A 15 -7.33 2.27 -4.55
CA ILE A 15 -6.88 2.86 -5.81
C ILE A 15 -8.00 2.69 -6.87
N GLY A 16 -8.30 3.75 -7.60
CA GLY A 16 -9.40 3.83 -8.56
C GLY A 16 -10.74 4.28 -7.96
N ASP A 17 -10.71 4.94 -6.80
CA ASP A 17 -11.87 5.53 -6.14
C ASP A 17 -11.58 6.98 -5.71
N TYR A 18 -12.60 7.69 -5.25
CA TYR A 18 -12.48 9.05 -4.73
C TYR A 18 -12.04 9.04 -3.27
N VAL A 19 -10.98 9.78 -2.98
CA VAL A 19 -10.45 9.94 -1.62
C VAL A 19 -10.62 11.37 -1.18
N SER A 20 -11.36 11.60 -0.09
CA SER A 20 -11.57 12.94 0.46
C SER A 20 -10.70 13.18 1.69
N PHE A 21 -9.99 14.30 1.70
CA PHE A 21 -9.27 14.80 2.87
C PHE A 21 -9.87 16.15 3.28
N ALA A 22 -9.93 16.39 4.58
CA ALA A 22 -10.32 17.68 5.14
C ALA A 22 -9.38 18.07 6.27
N TRP A 23 -9.09 19.34 6.45
CA TRP A 23 -8.24 19.81 7.54
C TRP A 23 -8.67 21.18 8.03
N ASN A 24 -8.35 21.44 9.29
CA ASN A 24 -8.52 22.73 9.94
C ASN A 24 -7.15 23.29 10.31
N TYR A 25 -6.90 24.54 9.93
CA TYR A 25 -5.66 25.22 10.21
C TYR A 25 -5.59 25.63 11.68
N THR A 26 -4.65 25.01 12.40
CA THR A 26 -4.35 25.36 13.79
C THR A 26 -3.09 26.22 13.80
N SER A 27 -3.12 27.33 14.54
CA SER A 27 -1.97 28.23 14.78
C SER A 27 -1.55 29.16 13.63
N LEU A 28 -2.48 29.57 12.76
CA LEU A 28 -2.22 30.64 11.79
C LEU A 28 -2.42 32.03 12.42
N SER A 29 -1.40 32.88 12.33
CA SER A 29 -1.49 34.31 12.67
C SER A 29 -1.58 35.17 11.40
N ILE A 30 -0.94 34.71 10.32
CA ILE A 30 -0.96 35.30 9.00
C ILE A 30 -1.72 34.36 8.08
N THR A 31 -2.77 34.86 7.44
CA THR A 31 -3.60 34.08 6.54
C THR A 31 -2.90 33.92 5.18
N PRO A 32 -2.65 32.69 4.70
CA PRO A 32 -2.08 32.48 3.38
C PRO A 32 -3.09 32.88 2.31
N SER A 33 -2.62 33.40 1.18
CA SER A 33 -3.51 33.76 0.07
C SER A 33 -3.88 32.55 -0.79
N LYS A 34 -2.96 31.58 -0.87
CA LYS A 34 -3.03 30.39 -1.70
C LYS A 34 -2.44 29.19 -0.99
N VAL A 35 -3.05 28.02 -1.19
CA VAL A 35 -2.61 26.76 -0.58
C VAL A 35 -2.46 25.72 -1.67
N ASP A 36 -1.38 24.97 -1.59
CA ASP A 36 -1.12 23.81 -2.43
C ASP A 36 -1.24 22.52 -1.59
N VAL A 37 -1.79 21.49 -2.23
CA VAL A 37 -1.99 20.18 -1.64
C VAL A 37 -1.45 19.12 -2.59
N LEU A 38 -0.50 18.35 -2.10
CA LEU A 38 0.10 17.25 -2.84
C LEU A 38 0.17 16.00 -1.97
N VAL A 39 0.36 14.87 -2.63
CA VAL A 39 0.61 13.59 -2.01
C VAL A 39 1.96 13.08 -2.50
N SER A 40 2.80 12.65 -1.56
CA SER A 40 4.11 12.07 -1.86
C SER A 40 4.12 10.58 -1.54
N CYS A 41 4.74 9.78 -2.41
CA CYS A 41 4.96 8.35 -2.19
C CYS A 41 6.40 8.10 -1.75
N SER A 42 6.59 7.42 -0.62
CA SER A 42 7.94 7.08 -0.14
C SER A 42 8.67 6.07 -1.04
N ALA A 43 7.94 5.13 -1.64
CA ALA A 43 8.52 4.06 -2.44
C ALA A 43 9.04 4.53 -3.82
N ASN A 44 8.34 5.47 -4.46
CA ASN A 44 8.69 5.97 -5.81
C ASN A 44 9.23 7.40 -5.80
N SER A 45 9.22 8.08 -4.66
CA SER A 45 9.54 9.53 -4.56
C SER A 45 8.75 10.41 -5.54
N ALA A 46 7.62 9.90 -6.04
CA ALA A 46 6.72 10.60 -6.93
C ALA A 46 5.78 11.48 -6.12
N THR A 47 5.53 12.69 -6.61
CA THR A 47 4.56 13.62 -6.04
C THR A 47 3.37 13.76 -6.98
N TYR A 48 2.17 13.73 -6.41
CA TYR A 48 0.89 13.85 -7.08
C TYR A 48 0.25 15.13 -6.58
N THR A 49 0.01 16.09 -7.47
CA THR A 49 -0.62 17.35 -7.10
C THR A 49 -2.14 17.17 -7.11
N LEU A 50 -2.77 17.22 -5.94
CA LEU A 50 -4.23 17.10 -5.82
C LEU A 50 -4.90 18.44 -6.16
N GLN A 51 -4.32 19.51 -5.63
CA GLN A 51 -4.84 20.86 -5.82
C GLN A 51 -3.69 21.86 -5.78
N SER A 52 -3.65 22.74 -6.76
CA SER A 52 -2.71 23.86 -6.79
C SER A 52 -3.44 25.19 -6.77
N ASN A 53 -2.86 26.20 -6.14
CA ASN A 53 -3.36 27.56 -6.01
C ASN A 53 -4.79 27.65 -5.45
N ALA A 54 -5.13 26.80 -4.49
CA ALA A 54 -6.41 26.84 -3.79
C ALA A 54 -6.57 28.17 -3.05
N SER A 55 -7.75 28.79 -3.11
CA SER A 55 -8.07 29.90 -2.19
C SER A 55 -8.10 29.39 -0.75
N PHE A 56 -7.56 30.19 0.17
CA PHE A 56 -7.63 29.86 1.58
C PHE A 56 -9.08 29.86 2.08
N GLU A 57 -9.44 28.78 2.77
CA GLU A 57 -10.69 28.66 3.51
C GLU A 57 -10.39 28.24 4.95
N LYS A 58 -11.27 28.59 5.89
CA LYS A 58 -11.10 28.22 7.31
C LYS A 58 -11.01 26.70 7.52
N THR A 59 -11.65 25.93 6.66
CA THR A 59 -11.57 24.48 6.62
C THR A 59 -11.22 24.07 5.20
N GLY A 60 -10.04 23.51 5.01
CA GLY A 60 -9.63 22.98 3.72
C GLY A 60 -10.26 21.62 3.48
N SER A 61 -10.68 21.36 2.25
CA SER A 61 -11.11 20.05 1.80
C SER A 61 -10.64 19.83 0.38
N VAL A 62 -10.17 18.62 0.10
CA VAL A 62 -9.81 18.19 -1.25
C VAL A 62 -10.37 16.80 -1.50
N VAL A 63 -10.82 16.58 -2.73
CA VAL A 63 -11.20 15.25 -3.21
C VAL A 63 -10.22 14.86 -4.29
N TRP A 64 -9.50 13.76 -4.06
CA TRP A 64 -8.58 13.16 -5.01
C TRP A 64 -9.28 12.05 -5.78
N ASP A 65 -9.33 12.19 -7.10
CA ASP A 65 -9.71 11.10 -7.99
C ASP A 65 -8.46 10.29 -8.35
N THR A 66 -8.39 9.05 -7.88
CA THR A 66 -7.25 8.14 -8.13
C THR A 66 -7.42 7.30 -9.39
N SER A 67 -8.56 7.41 -10.10
CA SER A 67 -8.84 6.65 -11.32
C SER A 67 -7.91 6.93 -12.51
N PRO A 68 -7.50 8.18 -12.84
CA PRO A 68 -6.57 8.42 -13.95
C PRO A 68 -5.17 7.90 -13.66
N ASP A 69 -4.76 7.92 -12.39
CA ASP A 69 -3.41 7.56 -11.96
C ASP A 69 -3.21 6.03 -11.82
N VAL A 70 -4.24 5.22 -12.10
CA VAL A 70 -4.10 3.75 -12.20
C VAL A 70 -3.34 3.32 -13.46
N THR A 71 -3.50 4.07 -14.55
CA THR A 71 -2.97 3.70 -15.88
C THR A 71 -2.10 4.82 -16.48
N GLY A 72 -1.82 5.86 -15.71
CA GLY A 72 -1.07 7.03 -16.14
C GLY A 72 0.45 6.80 -16.22
N THR A 73 1.18 7.86 -16.59
CA THR A 73 2.64 7.88 -16.73
C THR A 73 3.40 7.58 -15.43
N ALA A 74 2.77 7.85 -14.28
CA ALA A 74 3.25 7.49 -12.94
C ALA A 74 2.15 6.70 -12.22
N PRO A 75 2.14 5.36 -12.32
CA PRO A 75 1.08 4.56 -11.73
C PRO A 75 1.13 4.60 -10.20
N LEU A 76 -0.04 4.66 -9.57
CA LEU A 76 -0.16 4.51 -8.12
C LEU A 76 0.23 3.09 -7.69
N LEU A 77 1.08 3.02 -6.67
CA LEU A 77 1.57 1.78 -6.09
C LEU A 77 0.75 1.42 -4.85
N THR A 78 0.70 0.16 -4.49
CA THR A 78 0.07 -0.31 -3.25
C THR A 78 1.00 -0.08 -2.05
N GLU A 79 1.26 1.20 -1.76
CA GLU A 79 2.26 1.65 -0.79
C GLU A 79 1.70 2.73 0.15
N THR A 80 2.55 3.20 1.05
CA THR A 80 2.21 4.33 1.95
C THR A 80 2.48 5.67 1.27
N TYR A 81 1.56 6.59 1.49
CA TYR A 81 1.54 7.93 0.95
C TYR A 81 1.43 8.95 2.07
N THR A 82 2.06 10.11 1.89
CA THR A 82 2.03 11.23 2.82
C THR A 82 1.28 12.39 2.17
N LEU A 83 0.28 12.93 2.86
CA LEU A 83 -0.37 14.17 2.44
C LEU A 83 0.49 15.34 2.88
N VAL A 84 0.80 16.23 1.94
CA VAL A 84 1.59 17.44 2.17
C VAL A 84 0.76 18.67 1.83
N ILE A 85 0.57 19.55 2.80
CA ILE A 85 -0.17 20.82 2.66
C ILE A 85 0.80 21.96 2.96
N TYR A 86 0.89 22.95 2.07
CA TYR A 86 1.80 24.08 2.23
C TYR A 86 1.27 25.36 1.56
N ASP A 87 1.85 26.51 1.89
CA ASP A 87 1.55 27.79 1.23
C ASP A 87 2.14 27.81 -0.18
N ALA A 88 1.34 28.15 -1.20
CA ALA A 88 1.81 28.18 -2.59
C ALA A 88 2.91 29.24 -2.85
N GLN A 89 3.09 30.19 -1.93
CA GLN A 89 4.15 31.20 -2.00
C GLN A 89 5.50 30.71 -1.45
N GLU A 90 5.52 29.62 -0.69
CA GLU A 90 6.72 29.07 -0.06
C GLU A 90 7.06 27.71 -0.69
N ALA A 91 8.34 27.36 -0.72
CA ALA A 91 8.74 26.03 -1.20
C ALA A 91 8.52 24.97 -0.12
N ILE A 92 8.26 23.72 -0.52
CA ILE A 92 8.09 22.57 0.39
C ILE A 92 9.32 22.36 1.28
N THR A 93 10.50 22.84 0.86
CA THR A 93 11.75 22.74 1.62
C THR A 93 12.04 23.96 2.51
N GLU A 94 11.24 25.01 2.43
CA GLU A 94 11.44 26.20 3.25
C GLU A 94 10.95 26.00 4.69
N VAL A 95 11.71 26.55 5.63
CA VAL A 95 11.36 26.50 7.05
C VAL A 95 10.20 27.47 7.29
N ALA A 96 9.14 26.96 7.94
CA ALA A 96 7.97 27.75 8.29
C ALA A 96 8.36 29.03 9.04
N SER A 97 8.05 30.19 8.47
CA SER A 97 8.24 31.47 9.14
C SER A 97 7.17 31.69 10.22
N ALA A 98 7.52 32.39 11.30
CA ALA A 98 6.63 32.58 12.44
C ALA A 98 5.28 33.17 12.03
N GLY A 99 4.20 32.44 12.31
CA GLY A 99 2.82 32.85 12.07
C GLY A 99 2.26 32.55 10.67
N LYS A 100 3.07 32.06 9.72
CA LYS A 100 2.64 31.59 8.41
C LYS A 100 2.29 30.10 8.41
N LEU A 101 1.67 29.63 7.33
CA LEU A 101 1.38 28.21 7.12
C LEU A 101 2.68 27.46 6.80
N GLY A 102 3.16 26.66 7.76
CA GLY A 102 4.23 25.71 7.51
C GLY A 102 3.76 24.51 6.69
N VAL A 103 4.73 23.75 6.17
CA VAL A 103 4.49 22.46 5.54
C VAL A 103 3.96 21.49 6.58
N SER A 104 2.83 20.85 6.28
CA SER A 104 2.24 19.80 7.10
C SER A 104 2.35 18.46 6.38
N ASP A 105 3.07 17.52 6.97
CA ASP A 105 3.38 16.18 6.45
C ASP A 105 3.11 15.06 7.47
N ASP A 106 2.36 15.36 8.55
CA ASP A 106 2.08 14.42 9.64
C ASP A 106 1.11 13.29 9.25
N PHE A 107 0.38 13.43 8.16
CA PHE A 107 -0.66 12.50 7.76
C PHE A 107 -0.17 11.50 6.72
N THR A 108 -0.10 10.23 7.13
CA THR A 108 0.26 9.11 6.27
C THR A 108 -0.90 8.12 6.13
N PHE A 109 -1.07 7.58 4.94
CA PHE A 109 -2.13 6.62 4.62
C PHE A 109 -1.64 5.57 3.64
N GLY A 110 -2.19 4.36 3.73
CA GLY A 110 -1.90 3.28 2.79
C GLY A 110 -2.86 3.29 1.60
N MET A 111 -2.37 2.88 0.45
CA MET A 111 -3.20 2.63 -0.73
C MET A 111 -3.16 1.16 -1.15
N TYR A 112 -4.27 0.64 -1.64
CA TYR A 112 -4.36 -0.75 -2.07
C TYR A 112 -5.19 -0.93 -3.35
N ILE A 113 -4.84 -1.97 -4.12
CA ILE A 113 -5.62 -2.44 -5.26
C ILE A 113 -6.38 -3.68 -4.82
N PRO A 114 -7.73 -3.68 -4.89
CA PRO A 114 -8.50 -4.86 -4.54
C PRO A 114 -8.27 -5.97 -5.57
N GLN A 115 -8.20 -7.21 -5.10
CA GLN A 115 -8.17 -8.37 -5.97
C GLN A 115 -9.46 -8.44 -6.79
N LYS A 116 -9.35 -8.82 -8.06
CA LYS A 116 -10.51 -9.04 -8.93
C LYS A 116 -11.35 -10.17 -8.34
N TYR A 117 -12.67 -9.98 -8.28
CA TYR A 117 -13.58 -11.00 -7.80
C TYR A 117 -13.50 -12.27 -8.67
N THR A 118 -13.20 -13.40 -8.04
CA THR A 118 -13.28 -14.73 -8.64
C THR A 118 -14.50 -15.46 -8.10
N PRO A 119 -15.43 -15.92 -8.96
CA PRO A 119 -16.59 -16.70 -8.52
C PRO A 119 -16.15 -17.94 -7.71
N LEU A 120 -16.95 -18.34 -6.72
CA LEU A 120 -16.64 -19.49 -5.87
C LEU A 120 -16.48 -20.80 -6.66
N ALA A 121 -17.15 -20.92 -7.81
CA ALA A 121 -17.03 -22.09 -8.68
C ALA A 121 -15.64 -22.22 -9.31
N ASP A 122 -14.95 -21.11 -9.56
CA ASP A 122 -13.62 -21.06 -10.19
C ASP A 122 -12.50 -20.83 -9.17
N TRP A 123 -12.84 -20.57 -7.90
CA TRP A 123 -11.85 -20.34 -6.85
C TRP A 123 -11.27 -21.66 -6.34
N THR A 124 -10.05 -21.96 -6.77
CA THR A 124 -9.26 -23.08 -6.23
C THR A 124 -8.27 -22.58 -5.20
N CYS A 125 -8.45 -22.94 -3.93
CA CYS A 125 -7.47 -22.61 -2.89
C CYS A 125 -6.19 -23.44 -3.06
N ALA A 126 -5.07 -22.76 -3.35
CA ALA A 126 -3.75 -23.39 -3.51
C ALA A 126 -3.27 -24.13 -2.26
N VAL A 127 -3.69 -23.70 -1.05
CA VAL A 127 -3.25 -24.28 0.23
C VAL A 127 -4.32 -25.17 0.87
N CYS A 128 -5.60 -24.94 0.56
CA CYS A 128 -6.73 -25.64 1.19
C CYS A 128 -7.10 -26.94 0.47
N SER A 129 -6.73 -27.11 -0.82
CA SER A 129 -6.96 -28.36 -1.56
C SER A 129 -5.81 -29.37 -1.44
N ALA A 130 -4.80 -29.07 -0.63
CA ALA A 130 -3.69 -29.95 -0.35
C ALA A 130 -4.02 -30.83 0.86
N ALA A 131 -4.58 -32.01 0.62
CA ALA A 131 -4.60 -33.07 1.64
C ALA A 131 -3.17 -33.48 2.08
N LEU A 132 -2.13 -33.06 1.32
CA LEU A 132 -0.70 -33.19 1.63
C LEU A 132 0.04 -31.96 1.07
N SER A 133 0.78 -31.24 1.91
CA SER A 133 1.73 -30.19 1.51
C SER A 133 2.88 -30.74 0.66
N ASP A 134 3.55 -29.90 -0.13
CA ASP A 134 4.68 -30.31 -0.98
C ASP A 134 5.81 -30.99 -0.18
N THR A 135 6.04 -30.52 1.04
CA THR A 135 6.99 -31.13 1.99
C THR A 135 6.55 -32.54 2.39
N GLU A 136 5.26 -32.74 2.70
CA GLU A 136 4.73 -34.07 3.02
C GLU A 136 4.79 -35.01 1.82
N ARG A 137 4.57 -34.50 0.59
CA ARG A 137 4.69 -35.30 -0.63
C ARG A 137 6.13 -35.73 -0.92
N GLN A 138 7.11 -34.88 -0.63
CA GLN A 138 8.54 -35.26 -0.71
C GLN A 138 8.92 -36.26 0.39
N ALA A 139 8.44 -36.07 1.61
CA ALA A 139 8.66 -37.00 2.71
C ALA A 139 8.09 -38.40 2.39
N LEU A 140 6.89 -38.47 1.80
CA LEU A 140 6.28 -39.74 1.39
C LEU A 140 7.09 -40.44 0.29
N LYS A 141 7.57 -39.68 -0.72
CA LYS A 141 8.45 -40.21 -1.77
C LYS A 141 9.76 -40.75 -1.21
N PHE A 142 10.36 -40.04 -0.25
CA PHE A 142 11.59 -40.49 0.41
C PHE A 142 11.37 -41.77 1.22
N MET A 143 10.29 -41.83 2.00
CA MET A 143 9.91 -43.02 2.77
C MET A 143 9.75 -44.24 1.86
N PHE A 144 8.96 -44.14 0.80
CA PHE A 144 8.77 -45.24 -0.14
C PHE A 144 10.06 -45.60 -0.88
N GLY A 145 10.88 -44.61 -1.27
CA GLY A 145 12.18 -44.84 -1.87
C GLY A 145 13.11 -45.66 -0.97
N MET A 146 13.21 -45.30 0.32
CA MET A 146 14.03 -46.02 1.29
C MET A 146 13.51 -47.42 1.58
N CYS A 147 12.18 -47.61 1.64
CA CYS A 147 11.58 -48.95 1.75
C CYS A 147 11.91 -49.84 0.55
N ILE A 148 11.83 -49.31 -0.67
CA ILE A 148 12.15 -50.08 -1.88
C ILE A 148 13.64 -50.45 -1.90
N VAL A 149 14.53 -49.49 -1.61
CA VAL A 149 15.98 -49.74 -1.57
C VAL A 149 16.33 -50.78 -0.53
N THR A 150 15.73 -50.71 0.66
CA THR A 150 15.97 -51.72 1.71
C THR A 150 15.46 -53.10 1.30
N VAL A 151 14.23 -53.22 0.82
CA VAL A 151 13.69 -54.52 0.37
C VAL A 151 14.54 -55.11 -0.75
N LEU A 152 14.91 -54.34 -1.77
CA LEU A 152 15.76 -54.81 -2.86
C LEU A 152 17.15 -55.22 -2.36
N SER A 153 17.75 -54.45 -1.44
CA SER A 153 19.07 -54.76 -0.88
C SER A 153 19.04 -56.05 -0.07
N PHE A 154 18.06 -56.22 0.81
CA PHE A 154 17.93 -57.45 1.61
C PHE A 154 17.57 -58.66 0.75
N THR A 155 16.73 -58.49 -0.27
CA THR A 155 16.39 -59.57 -1.21
C THR A 155 17.60 -59.99 -2.03
N TRP A 156 18.47 -59.04 -2.40
CA TRP A 156 19.77 -59.31 -3.03
C TRP A 156 20.68 -60.13 -2.10
N PHE A 157 20.85 -59.70 -0.85
CA PHE A 157 21.66 -60.41 0.13
C PHE A 157 21.16 -61.84 0.41
N VAL A 158 19.84 -62.09 0.34
CA VAL A 158 19.24 -63.40 0.62
C VAL A 158 19.21 -64.32 -0.59
N SER A 159 18.90 -63.81 -1.79
CA SER A 159 18.70 -64.65 -2.99
C SER A 159 19.95 -64.79 -3.86
N GLY A 160 20.88 -63.83 -3.84
CA GLY A 160 22.17 -63.91 -4.54
C GLY A 160 22.09 -64.01 -6.08
N ILE A 161 20.95 -63.67 -6.69
CA ILE A 161 20.77 -63.74 -8.15
C ILE A 161 20.89 -62.34 -8.75
N PHE A 162 21.73 -62.24 -9.79
CA PHE A 162 22.05 -61.05 -10.57
C PHE A 162 20.84 -60.44 -11.28
#